data_AF-A0A512DN57-F1
#
_entry.id   AF-A0A512DN57-F1
#
_cell.length_a   1.000
_cell.length_b   1.000
_cell.length_c   1.000
_cell.angle_alpha   90.00
_cell.angle_beta   90.00
_cell.angle_gamma   90.00
#
_symmetry.space_group_name_H-M   'P 1'
#
loop_
_entity.id
_entity.type
_entity.pdbx_description
1 polymer ?
#
loop_
_entity_poly.entity_id
_entity_poly.type
_entity_poly.pdbx_seq_one_letter_code
_entity_poly.pdbx_strand_id
1 'polypeptide(L)'
;MRPSFTYDIYPVFERMTGLQWVNAGFAAAFGWNAPSDFTKPEWIARLNDRSLANQETRRVLKNAFRHDDVDSWSPAPWPWVYGDAMSNPPAETPRQYTALTATQLAMLDQWVAGDFEDDWGKVPVHDDFDQVPLREQGDTLTRAALDFCLADAFHPGCEMTWPVPYSTMYMAPFRFAHAPKGWVEPGMGAVLSSDTVTIPNGPLYGQLPGGITRWMAVPWQTDTSSCRSGYGKSYDPYVPTFWPARVPNEVLTRENYAIVMDELQPKQVRLAAFANRAAWIAPLGTTSYTDQINNMIHHFDHLGVVEVCPGPVDAVGAALFPKLIEVEDQHKPIPDGDEKDGKAHRMLHATMATKAPAATGGVFPAPDSVDISRIDKVRRFPHGLRR
;
A
#
# COMPACT_ATOMS: atom_id res chain seq x y z
N MET A 1 2.90 -28.79 -6.63
CA MET A 1 1.56 -28.17 -6.55
C MET A 1 1.44 -27.31 -7.78
N ARG A 2 0.39 -27.49 -8.57
CA ARG A 2 0.17 -26.70 -9.79
C ARG A 2 -0.61 -25.43 -9.42
N PRO A 3 -0.14 -24.22 -9.73
CA PRO A 3 -0.80 -22.97 -9.30
C PRO A 3 -2.13 -22.77 -10.02
N SER A 4 -3.12 -22.21 -9.32
CA SER A 4 -4.35 -21.67 -9.91
C SER A 4 -4.07 -20.31 -10.53
N PHE A 5 -4.53 -20.08 -11.76
CA PHE A 5 -4.46 -18.74 -12.34
C PHE A 5 -5.24 -17.73 -11.49
N THR A 6 -6.47 -18.09 -11.13
CA THR A 6 -7.40 -17.23 -10.40
C THR A 6 -6.92 -16.88 -8.99
N TYR A 7 -6.34 -17.84 -8.27
CA TYR A 7 -5.97 -17.64 -6.86
C TYR A 7 -4.50 -17.34 -6.61
N ASP A 8 -3.59 -17.85 -7.43
CA ASP A 8 -2.15 -17.80 -7.14
C ASP A 8 -1.38 -16.85 -8.05
N ILE A 9 -1.84 -16.64 -9.30
CA ILE A 9 -1.12 -15.85 -10.31
C ILE A 9 -1.74 -14.47 -10.52
N TYR A 10 -3.00 -14.43 -10.95
CA TYR A 10 -3.68 -13.20 -11.33
C TYR A 10 -3.73 -12.15 -10.21
N PRO A 11 -3.93 -12.51 -8.92
CA PRO A 11 -3.96 -11.52 -7.84
C PRO A 11 -2.68 -10.68 -7.71
N VAL A 12 -1.51 -11.19 -8.14
CA VAL A 12 -0.26 -10.42 -8.15
C VAL A 12 -0.37 -9.21 -9.09
N PHE A 13 -0.90 -9.44 -10.29
CA PHE A 13 -1.06 -8.42 -11.33
C PHE A 13 -2.25 -7.51 -11.05
N GLU A 14 -3.38 -8.10 -10.63
CA GLU A 14 -4.61 -7.36 -10.29
C GLU A 14 -4.35 -6.35 -9.17
N ARG A 15 -3.69 -6.78 -8.09
CA ARG A 15 -3.40 -5.90 -6.94
C ARG A 15 -2.48 -4.75 -7.33
N MET A 16 -1.51 -4.96 -8.22
CA MET A 16 -0.68 -3.88 -8.76
C MET A 16 -1.51 -2.84 -9.53
N THR A 17 -2.45 -3.28 -10.36
CA THR A 17 -3.40 -2.37 -11.02
C THR A 17 -4.36 -1.70 -10.03
N GLY A 18 -4.76 -2.40 -8.98
CA GLY A 18 -5.61 -1.85 -7.90
C GLY A 18 -4.97 -0.67 -7.18
N LEU A 19 -3.63 -0.65 -7.05
CA LEU A 19 -2.90 0.47 -6.43
C LEU A 19 -3.03 1.80 -7.18
N GLN A 20 -3.60 1.82 -8.40
CA GLN A 20 -3.84 3.05 -9.18
C GLN A 20 -4.67 4.11 -8.45
N TRP A 21 -5.49 3.68 -7.49
CA TRP A 21 -6.42 4.54 -6.78
C TRP A 21 -5.80 5.26 -5.59
N VAL A 22 -4.64 4.79 -5.15
CA VAL A 22 -4.00 5.19 -3.89
C VAL A 22 -2.51 5.53 -4.05
N ASN A 23 -1.95 5.38 -5.25
CA ASN A 23 -0.59 5.81 -5.59
C ASN A 23 -0.49 6.25 -7.05
N ALA A 24 0.02 7.47 -7.29
CA ALA A 24 0.07 8.07 -8.62
C ALA A 24 1.07 7.37 -9.57
N GLY A 25 2.17 6.81 -9.04
CA GLY A 25 3.14 6.06 -9.84
C GLY A 25 2.54 4.75 -10.38
N PHE A 26 1.83 4.00 -9.53
CA PHE A 26 1.08 2.83 -9.97
C PHE A 26 -0.05 3.19 -10.94
N ALA A 27 -0.73 4.33 -10.72
CA ALA A 27 -1.76 4.81 -11.64
C ALA A 27 -1.22 5.07 -13.06
N ALA A 28 -0.04 5.67 -13.17
CA ALA A 28 0.57 5.99 -14.46
C ALA A 28 0.94 4.76 -15.29
N ALA A 29 1.40 3.68 -14.63
CA ALA A 29 1.91 2.49 -15.32
C ALA A 29 0.86 1.38 -15.47
N PHE A 30 -0.01 1.21 -14.47
CA PHE A 30 -0.95 0.09 -14.37
C PHE A 30 -2.41 0.50 -14.29
N GLY A 31 -2.71 1.80 -14.15
CA GLY A 31 -4.08 2.28 -13.99
C GLY A 31 -4.93 2.21 -15.25
N TRP A 32 -6.15 2.73 -15.16
CA TRP A 32 -7.12 2.76 -16.26
C TRP A 32 -6.50 3.21 -17.58
N ASN A 33 -6.56 2.34 -18.58
CA ASN A 33 -5.99 2.56 -19.93
C ASN A 33 -4.47 2.75 -20.00
N ALA A 34 -3.74 2.50 -18.92
CA ALA A 34 -2.29 2.41 -18.97
C ALA A 34 -1.84 1.15 -19.76
N PRO A 35 -0.58 1.09 -20.23
CA PRO A 35 -0.07 -0.06 -20.99
C PRO A 35 -0.21 -1.40 -20.25
N SER A 36 -0.10 -1.38 -18.92
CA SER A 36 -0.15 -2.57 -18.06
C SER A 36 -1.40 -2.60 -17.18
N ASP A 37 -2.55 -2.17 -17.71
CA ASP A 37 -3.85 -2.30 -17.04
C ASP A 37 -4.30 -3.77 -17.01
N PHE A 38 -3.82 -4.53 -16.04
CA PHE A 38 -4.03 -5.97 -15.96
C PHE A 38 -5.46 -6.39 -15.65
N THR A 39 -6.34 -5.44 -15.31
CA THR A 39 -7.77 -5.71 -15.07
C THR A 39 -8.58 -5.78 -16.36
N LYS A 40 -8.00 -5.40 -17.50
CA LYS A 40 -8.69 -5.47 -18.78
C LYS A 40 -8.90 -6.92 -19.25
N PRO A 41 -10.05 -7.25 -19.86
CA PRO A 41 -10.34 -8.60 -20.36
C PRO A 41 -9.26 -9.17 -21.27
N GLU A 42 -8.65 -8.35 -22.13
CA GLU A 42 -7.56 -8.78 -23.01
C GLU A 42 -6.30 -9.18 -22.25
N TRP A 43 -5.97 -8.49 -21.15
CA TRP A 43 -4.84 -8.83 -20.31
C TRP A 43 -5.13 -10.09 -19.52
N ILE A 44 -6.31 -10.21 -18.92
CA ILE A 44 -6.73 -11.41 -18.19
C ILE A 44 -6.66 -12.65 -19.11
N ALA A 45 -7.25 -12.58 -20.30
CA ALA A 45 -7.22 -13.66 -21.28
C ALA A 45 -5.78 -14.03 -21.67
N ARG A 46 -4.91 -13.03 -21.85
CA ARG A 46 -3.50 -13.23 -22.17
C ARG A 46 -2.73 -13.84 -21.01
N LEU A 47 -2.91 -13.39 -19.78
CA LEU A 47 -2.22 -13.94 -18.61
C LEU A 47 -2.68 -15.38 -18.31
N ASN A 48 -3.94 -15.71 -18.63
CA ASN A 48 -4.52 -17.05 -18.47
C ASN A 48 -4.15 -18.02 -19.62
N ASP A 49 -3.62 -17.53 -20.75
CA ASP A 49 -3.21 -18.38 -21.88
C ASP A 49 -1.91 -19.13 -21.57
N ARG A 50 -2.03 -20.46 -21.47
CA ARG A 50 -0.95 -21.43 -21.20
C ARG A 50 -0.12 -21.79 -22.42
N SER A 51 -0.58 -21.43 -23.62
CA SER A 51 0.05 -21.85 -24.87
C SER A 51 1.52 -21.40 -24.96
N LEU A 52 2.30 -22.11 -25.79
CA LEU A 52 3.68 -21.73 -26.11
C LEU A 52 3.74 -20.37 -26.81
N ALA A 53 2.70 -19.97 -27.54
CA ALA A 53 2.65 -18.68 -28.24
C ALA A 53 2.74 -17.49 -27.26
N ASN A 54 2.24 -17.66 -26.03
CA ASN A 54 2.24 -16.63 -25.01
C ASN A 54 3.38 -16.78 -23.98
N GLN A 55 4.17 -17.85 -24.05
CA GLN A 55 5.23 -18.16 -23.06
C GLN A 55 6.22 -17.02 -22.86
N GLU A 56 6.68 -16.38 -23.94
CA GLU A 56 7.66 -15.29 -23.82
C GLU A 56 7.07 -14.01 -23.23
N THR A 57 5.76 -13.77 -23.40
CA THR A 57 5.10 -12.67 -22.68
C THR A 57 5.12 -12.95 -21.18
N ARG A 58 4.75 -14.18 -20.78
CA ARG A 58 4.79 -14.58 -19.36
C ARG A 58 6.20 -14.43 -18.81
N ARG A 59 7.22 -14.85 -19.56
CA ARG A 59 8.64 -14.72 -19.17
C ARG A 59 9.05 -13.27 -18.95
N VAL A 60 8.71 -12.37 -19.88
CA VAL A 60 9.04 -10.94 -19.76
C VAL A 60 8.37 -10.33 -18.53
N LEU A 61 7.09 -10.64 -18.29
CA LEU A 61 6.37 -10.15 -17.11
C LEU A 61 6.95 -10.70 -15.80
N LYS A 62 7.29 -11.99 -15.75
CA LYS A 62 7.97 -12.58 -14.60
C LYS A 62 9.30 -11.89 -14.33
N ASN A 63 10.11 -11.67 -15.37
CA ASN A 63 11.42 -11.03 -15.26
C ASN A 63 11.34 -9.53 -14.92
N ALA A 64 10.16 -8.92 -14.95
CA ALA A 64 9.96 -7.56 -14.45
C ALA A 64 9.88 -7.52 -12.92
N PHE A 65 9.56 -8.64 -12.26
CA PHE A 65 9.62 -8.75 -10.81
C PHE A 65 11.06 -8.92 -10.32
N ARG A 66 11.33 -8.40 -9.12
CA ARG A 66 12.65 -8.41 -8.49
C ARG A 66 13.20 -9.83 -8.34
N HIS A 67 14.46 -9.97 -8.74
CA HIS A 67 15.32 -11.10 -8.46
C HIS A 67 16.56 -10.60 -7.70
N ASP A 68 16.60 -10.84 -6.39
CA ASP A 68 17.61 -10.25 -5.48
C ASP A 68 19.07 -10.51 -5.89
N ASP A 69 19.34 -11.65 -6.53
CA ASP A 69 20.66 -12.04 -7.03
C ASP A 69 21.10 -11.27 -8.28
N VAL A 70 20.16 -10.69 -9.03
CA VAL A 70 20.39 -9.91 -10.24
C VAL A 70 20.25 -8.41 -9.97
N ASP A 71 19.17 -8.02 -9.32
CA ASP A 71 18.75 -6.63 -9.18
C ASP A 71 19.28 -5.95 -7.92
N SER A 72 19.50 -6.73 -6.86
CA SER A 72 19.94 -6.26 -5.54
C SER A 72 19.18 -4.99 -5.11
N TRP A 73 19.87 -3.87 -4.88
CA TRP A 73 19.27 -2.59 -4.45
C TRP A 73 18.74 -1.71 -5.59
N SER A 74 18.44 -2.25 -6.78
CA SER A 74 17.85 -1.48 -7.88
C SER A 74 16.39 -1.11 -7.58
N PRO A 75 15.96 0.17 -7.74
CA PRO A 75 14.56 0.56 -7.54
C PRO A 75 13.63 0.20 -8.70
N ALA A 76 14.17 -0.26 -9.83
CA ALA A 76 13.42 -0.42 -11.08
C ALA A 76 12.45 -1.64 -11.12
N PRO A 77 12.83 -2.84 -10.61
CA PRO A 77 11.97 -4.03 -10.69
C PRO A 77 10.70 -3.90 -9.86
N TRP A 78 9.68 -4.66 -10.25
CA TRP A 78 8.41 -4.75 -9.55
C TRP A 78 8.47 -5.64 -8.30
N PRO A 79 7.61 -5.37 -7.30
CA PRO A 79 6.79 -4.15 -7.19
C PRO A 79 7.65 -2.95 -6.77
N TRP A 80 7.18 -1.73 -7.07
CA TRP A 80 7.86 -0.49 -6.66
C TRP A 80 7.59 -0.14 -5.20
N VAL A 81 7.93 -1.07 -4.31
CA VAL A 81 7.65 -1.01 -2.88
C VAL A 81 8.96 -1.14 -2.09
N TYR A 82 9.10 -0.34 -1.04
CA TYR A 82 10.26 -0.40 -0.13
C TYR A 82 10.36 -1.76 0.56
N GLY A 83 11.57 -2.12 0.98
CA GLY A 83 11.85 -3.36 1.70
C GLY A 83 12.21 -3.13 3.17
N ASP A 84 12.37 -4.23 3.92
CA ASP A 84 12.65 -4.22 5.37
C ASP A 84 13.90 -3.43 5.75
N ALA A 85 14.89 -3.37 4.87
CA ALA A 85 16.15 -2.67 5.10
C ALA A 85 16.17 -1.27 4.44
N MET A 86 15.01 -0.74 4.06
CA MET A 86 14.88 0.59 3.47
C MET A 86 15.67 1.63 4.28
N SER A 87 16.59 2.32 3.62
CA SER A 87 17.20 3.54 4.12
C SER A 87 17.17 4.66 3.09
N ASN A 88 17.29 5.90 3.57
CA ASN A 88 17.50 7.07 2.74
C ASN A 88 18.80 7.78 3.20
N PRO A 89 19.86 7.85 2.38
CA PRO A 89 19.99 7.29 1.03
C PRO A 89 19.85 5.75 0.98
N PRO A 90 19.51 5.16 -0.19
CA PRO A 90 19.34 3.71 -0.34
C PRO A 90 20.55 2.91 0.15
N ALA A 91 20.31 1.86 0.93
CA ALA A 91 21.36 0.94 1.33
C ALA A 91 21.71 0.01 0.17
N GLU A 92 22.99 -0.35 0.03
CA GLU A 92 23.47 -1.34 -0.92
C GLU A 92 23.14 -2.76 -0.43
N THR A 93 21.85 -3.08 -0.39
CA THR A 93 21.34 -4.37 0.09
C THR A 93 20.13 -4.81 -0.75
N PRO A 94 19.98 -6.11 -1.04
CA PRO A 94 18.78 -6.63 -1.70
C PRO A 94 17.48 -6.30 -0.97
N ARG A 95 17.53 -6.14 0.36
CA ARG A 95 16.36 -5.80 1.20
C ARG A 95 15.95 -4.33 1.19
N GLN A 96 16.58 -3.50 0.36
CA GLN A 96 16.21 -2.08 0.22
C GLN A 96 14.80 -1.93 -0.36
N TYR A 97 14.38 -2.87 -1.21
CA TYR A 97 13.09 -2.93 -1.86
C TYR A 97 12.50 -4.34 -1.67
N THR A 98 11.18 -4.48 -1.73
CA THR A 98 10.56 -5.78 -1.54
C THR A 98 10.64 -6.65 -2.80
N ALA A 99 10.58 -7.96 -2.60
CA ALA A 99 10.42 -8.98 -3.62
C ALA A 99 9.15 -9.80 -3.33
N LEU A 100 8.60 -10.44 -4.35
CA LEU A 100 7.59 -11.47 -4.10
C LEU A 100 8.21 -12.62 -3.28
N THR A 101 7.38 -13.29 -2.49
CA THR A 101 7.84 -14.44 -1.69
C THR A 101 8.41 -15.55 -2.59
N ALA A 102 9.30 -16.38 -2.05
CA ALA A 102 9.84 -17.53 -2.78
C ALA A 102 8.73 -18.46 -3.34
N THR A 103 7.62 -18.60 -2.60
CA THR A 103 6.44 -19.36 -3.06
C THR A 103 5.80 -18.73 -4.28
N GLN A 104 5.56 -17.42 -4.26
CA GLN A 104 4.98 -16.69 -5.39
C GLN A 104 5.90 -16.71 -6.62
N LEU A 105 7.22 -16.55 -6.44
CA LEU A 105 8.18 -16.64 -7.53
C LEU A 105 8.21 -18.04 -8.16
N ALA A 106 8.16 -19.10 -7.33
CA ALA A 106 8.08 -20.47 -7.83
C ALA A 106 6.75 -20.78 -8.56
N MET A 107 5.65 -20.15 -8.14
CA MET A 107 4.38 -20.20 -8.86
C MET A 107 4.48 -19.46 -10.21
N LEU A 108 5.16 -18.32 -10.26
CA LEU A 108 5.42 -17.59 -11.51
C LEU A 108 6.34 -18.36 -12.46
N ASP A 109 7.32 -19.11 -11.96
CA ASP A 109 8.15 -19.99 -12.81
C ASP A 109 7.31 -21.08 -13.48
N GLN A 110 6.39 -21.71 -12.73
CA GLN A 110 5.43 -22.67 -13.29
C GLN A 110 4.46 -22.01 -14.28
N TRP A 111 4.00 -20.79 -13.98
CA TRP A 111 3.18 -19.99 -14.90
C TRP A 111 3.89 -19.72 -16.22
N VAL A 112 5.16 -19.31 -16.20
CA VAL A 112 5.99 -19.16 -17.41
C VAL A 112 6.09 -20.48 -18.18
N ALA A 113 6.30 -21.60 -17.50
CA ALA A 113 6.33 -22.92 -18.11
C ALA A 113 4.99 -23.38 -18.72
N GLY A 114 3.88 -22.69 -18.41
CA GLY A 114 2.53 -23.09 -18.82
C GLY A 114 1.93 -24.19 -17.93
N ASP A 115 2.57 -24.48 -16.80
CA ASP A 115 2.17 -25.48 -15.80
C ASP A 115 1.34 -24.85 -14.68
N PHE A 116 0.19 -24.30 -15.04
CA PHE A 116 -0.78 -23.72 -14.11
C PHE A 116 -2.20 -24.09 -14.55
N GLU A 117 -3.18 -23.95 -13.68
CA GLU A 117 -4.59 -24.17 -14.01
C GLU A 117 -5.16 -22.88 -14.62
N ASP A 118 -5.61 -22.95 -15.88
CA ASP A 118 -6.21 -21.82 -16.61
C ASP A 118 -7.68 -21.60 -16.21
N ASP A 119 -7.92 -21.48 -14.90
CA ASP A 119 -9.22 -21.60 -14.26
C ASP A 119 -10.04 -20.30 -14.19
N TRP A 120 -9.60 -19.23 -14.86
CA TRP A 120 -10.33 -17.95 -14.88
C TRP A 120 -11.80 -18.13 -15.30
N GLY A 121 -12.72 -17.67 -14.45
CA GLY A 121 -14.17 -17.81 -14.67
C GLY A 121 -14.71 -19.24 -14.60
N LYS A 122 -13.87 -20.23 -14.24
CA LYS A 122 -14.25 -21.64 -14.01
C LYS A 122 -14.36 -21.96 -12.53
N VAL A 123 -13.72 -21.17 -11.68
CA VAL A 123 -13.79 -21.31 -10.22
C VAL A 123 -15.11 -20.72 -9.70
N PRO A 124 -15.82 -21.39 -8.78
CA PRO A 124 -17.02 -20.85 -8.15
C PRO A 124 -16.74 -19.52 -7.45
N VAL A 125 -17.57 -18.52 -7.74
CA VAL A 125 -17.64 -17.28 -6.96
C VAL A 125 -18.85 -17.38 -6.04
N HIS A 126 -18.62 -17.20 -4.75
CA HIS A 126 -19.67 -17.18 -3.74
C HIS A 126 -19.99 -15.72 -3.41
N ASP A 127 -21.24 -15.29 -3.64
CA ASP A 127 -21.70 -13.95 -3.29
C ASP A 127 -22.31 -13.89 -1.87
N ASP A 128 -22.57 -15.06 -1.28
CA ASP A 128 -23.01 -15.23 0.10
C ASP A 128 -22.18 -16.32 0.80
N PHE A 129 -21.90 -16.13 2.10
CA PHE A 129 -21.07 -17.05 2.88
C PHE A 129 -21.68 -18.46 2.99
N ASP A 130 -23.01 -18.58 3.04
CA ASP A 130 -23.69 -19.86 3.18
C ASP A 130 -23.58 -20.74 1.92
N GLN A 131 -23.15 -20.15 0.79
CA GLN A 131 -22.86 -20.89 -0.44
C GLN A 131 -21.49 -21.58 -0.43
N VAL A 132 -20.58 -21.13 0.45
CA VAL A 132 -19.26 -21.74 0.59
C VAL A 132 -19.42 -23.14 1.15
N PRO A 133 -18.81 -24.18 0.55
CA PRO A 133 -18.87 -25.54 1.08
C PRO A 133 -18.46 -25.58 2.55
N LEU A 134 -19.22 -26.29 3.39
CA LEU A 134 -19.03 -26.30 4.85
C LEU A 134 -17.58 -26.59 5.29
N ARG A 135 -16.88 -27.47 4.56
CA ARG A 135 -15.48 -27.83 4.83
C ARG A 135 -14.49 -26.69 4.55
N GLU A 136 -14.85 -25.74 3.69
CA GLU A 136 -14.02 -24.61 3.25
C GLU A 136 -14.34 -23.33 4.05
N GLN A 137 -15.54 -23.23 4.64
CA GLN A 137 -16.00 -22.04 5.39
C GLN A 137 -14.99 -21.52 6.43
N GLY A 138 -14.35 -22.41 7.21
CA GLY A 138 -13.37 -22.00 8.22
C GLY A 138 -12.11 -21.37 7.63
N ASP A 139 -11.64 -21.88 6.49
CA ASP A 139 -10.49 -21.34 5.77
C ASP A 139 -10.86 -20.05 5.04
N THR A 140 -12.08 -19.95 4.50
CA THR A 140 -12.63 -18.71 3.94
C THR A 140 -12.65 -17.59 4.97
N LEU A 141 -13.10 -17.85 6.20
CA LEU A 141 -13.07 -16.85 7.28
C LEU A 141 -11.63 -16.49 7.70
N THR A 142 -10.74 -17.48 7.76
CA THR A 142 -9.32 -17.24 8.06
C THR A 142 -8.69 -16.33 7.00
N ARG A 143 -8.95 -16.62 5.72
CA ARG A 143 -8.47 -15.83 4.59
C ARG A 143 -9.06 -14.42 4.59
N ALA A 144 -10.37 -14.28 4.77
CA ALA A 144 -11.05 -12.99 4.80
C ALA A 144 -10.49 -12.06 5.90
N ALA A 145 -10.06 -12.61 7.03
CA ALA A 145 -9.44 -11.84 8.11
C ALA A 145 -8.01 -11.35 7.78
N LEU A 146 -7.28 -12.07 6.91
CA LEU A 146 -5.85 -11.82 6.65
C LEU A 146 -5.58 -11.19 5.28
N ASP A 147 -6.45 -11.37 4.29
CA ASP A 147 -6.23 -10.89 2.91
C ASP A 147 -6.11 -9.36 2.81
N PHE A 148 -6.62 -8.63 3.81
CA PHE A 148 -6.51 -7.16 3.91
C PHE A 148 -5.34 -6.69 4.77
N CYS A 149 -4.67 -7.58 5.50
CA CYS A 149 -3.51 -7.23 6.30
C CYS A 149 -2.29 -7.08 5.41
N LEU A 150 -1.45 -6.08 5.72
CA LEU A 150 -0.22 -5.88 4.99
C LEU A 150 0.84 -6.88 5.40
N ALA A 151 1.59 -7.34 4.40
CA ALA A 151 2.87 -8.01 4.56
C ALA A 151 4.00 -7.00 4.24
N ASP A 152 5.18 -7.49 3.88
CA ASP A 152 6.38 -6.71 3.58
C ASP A 152 6.12 -5.33 2.92
N ALA A 153 6.93 -4.30 3.22
CA ALA A 153 8.04 -4.33 4.16
C ALA A 153 7.60 -4.49 5.62
N PHE A 154 8.54 -4.83 6.50
CA PHE A 154 8.39 -4.73 7.94
C PHE A 154 9.37 -3.68 8.50
N HIS A 155 8.96 -2.40 8.46
CA HIS A 155 9.80 -1.24 8.84
C HIS A 155 9.15 -0.21 9.80
N PRO A 156 8.59 -0.58 10.97
CA PRO A 156 7.67 -1.70 11.19
C PRO A 156 6.40 -1.53 10.31
N GLY A 157 5.52 -2.53 10.19
CA GLY A 157 4.37 -2.51 9.26
C GLY A 157 3.15 -1.65 9.67
N CYS A 158 1.95 -2.06 9.26
CA CYS A 158 0.69 -1.44 9.68
C CYS A 158 -0.04 -2.23 10.78
N GLU A 159 -0.61 -3.39 10.46
CA GLU A 159 -1.36 -4.18 11.43
C GLU A 159 -0.45 -5.05 12.32
N MET A 160 0.62 -5.59 11.73
CA MET A 160 1.61 -6.46 12.37
C MET A 160 3.00 -6.27 11.72
N THR A 161 4.03 -6.99 12.17
CA THR A 161 5.41 -6.80 11.66
C THR A 161 6.24 -8.10 11.61
N TRP A 162 7.55 -7.96 11.44
CA TRP A 162 8.56 -9.00 11.15
C TRP A 162 8.57 -10.28 12.02
N PRO A 163 7.94 -10.38 13.20
CA PRO A 163 7.78 -11.68 13.88
C PRO A 163 6.80 -12.61 13.15
N VAL A 164 5.77 -12.07 12.48
CA VAL A 164 4.67 -12.84 11.89
C VAL A 164 5.12 -13.93 10.90
N PRO A 165 6.21 -13.79 10.11
CA PRO A 165 6.71 -14.88 9.28
C PRO A 165 7.37 -16.05 10.03
N TYR A 166 7.69 -15.94 11.32
CA TYR A 166 8.39 -16.99 12.07
C TYR A 166 7.45 -18.16 12.36
N SER A 167 7.77 -19.34 11.83
CA SER A 167 6.96 -20.56 12.00
C SER A 167 6.78 -20.98 13.47
N THR A 168 7.75 -20.66 14.33
CA THR A 168 7.69 -20.90 15.77
C THR A 168 6.56 -20.16 16.48
N MET A 169 6.02 -19.10 15.87
CA MET A 169 4.85 -18.38 16.38
C MET A 169 3.54 -19.11 16.16
N TYR A 170 3.53 -20.25 15.46
CA TYR A 170 2.31 -20.94 15.05
C TYR A 170 2.25 -22.38 15.57
N MET A 171 1.07 -22.80 16.02
CA MET A 171 0.79 -24.19 16.38
C MET A 171 0.18 -25.00 15.22
N ALA A 172 -0.34 -24.31 14.20
CA ALA A 172 -0.82 -24.84 12.94
C ALA A 172 -0.83 -23.70 11.89
N PRO A 173 -0.97 -23.98 10.58
CA PRO A 173 -1.11 -22.92 9.58
C PRO A 173 -2.18 -21.91 9.98
N PHE A 174 -1.82 -20.62 10.01
CA PHE A 174 -2.71 -19.52 10.39
C PHE A 174 -3.30 -19.62 11.81
N ARG A 175 -2.64 -20.32 12.73
CA ARG A 175 -3.02 -20.40 14.16
C ARG A 175 -1.82 -20.05 15.03
N PHE A 176 -1.83 -18.86 15.61
CA PHE A 176 -0.79 -18.45 16.55
C PHE A 176 -0.72 -19.43 17.73
N ALA A 177 0.49 -19.82 18.11
CA ALA A 177 0.73 -20.59 19.31
C ALA A 177 0.40 -19.72 20.53
N HIS A 178 -0.29 -20.28 21.51
CA HIS A 178 -0.56 -19.60 22.78
C HIS A 178 0.56 -19.89 23.77
N ALA A 179 0.98 -18.89 24.54
CA ALA A 179 1.91 -19.10 25.64
C ALA A 179 1.30 -20.09 26.67
N PRO A 180 2.09 -21.04 27.20
CA PRO A 180 1.61 -21.95 28.24
C PRO A 180 1.10 -21.19 29.48
N LYS A 181 0.11 -21.77 30.17
CA LYS A 181 -0.41 -21.18 31.40
C LYS A 181 0.71 -21.00 32.43
N GLY A 182 0.85 -19.79 32.96
CA GLY A 182 1.89 -19.45 33.94
C GLY A 182 3.28 -19.25 33.35
N TRP A 183 3.43 -19.28 32.01
CA TRP A 183 4.66 -18.88 31.36
C TRP A 183 4.93 -17.39 31.62
N VAL A 184 6.18 -17.09 31.98
CA VAL A 184 6.67 -15.74 32.20
C VAL A 184 7.66 -15.45 31.09
N GLU A 185 7.42 -14.38 30.36
CA GLU A 185 8.30 -14.00 29.27
C GLU A 185 9.71 -13.69 29.78
N PRO A 186 10.76 -14.25 29.14
CA PRO A 186 12.12 -13.88 29.46
C PRO A 186 12.36 -12.38 29.28
N GLY A 187 13.05 -11.76 30.23
CA GLY A 187 13.39 -10.34 30.13
C GLY A 187 14.26 -10.07 28.90
N MET A 188 13.82 -9.15 28.03
CA MET A 188 14.54 -8.79 26.80
C MET A 188 15.73 -7.85 27.02
N GLY A 189 15.98 -7.43 28.27
CA GLY A 189 17.04 -6.47 28.62
C GLY A 189 16.71 -5.03 28.23
N ALA A 190 17.68 -4.13 28.44
CA ALA A 190 17.54 -2.71 28.08
C ALA A 190 17.71 -2.44 26.57
N VAL A 191 18.25 -3.41 25.84
CA VAL A 191 18.49 -3.37 24.40
C VAL A 191 18.00 -4.67 23.81
N LEU A 192 17.08 -4.58 22.84
CA LEU A 192 16.66 -5.74 22.06
C LEU A 192 17.81 -6.16 21.14
N SER A 193 18.18 -7.44 21.17
CA SER A 193 19.21 -8.01 20.31
C SER A 193 18.72 -9.29 19.65
N SER A 194 19.43 -9.74 18.61
CA SER A 194 19.13 -11.03 17.98
C SER A 194 19.18 -12.17 19.00
N ASP A 195 20.16 -12.14 19.90
CA ASP A 195 20.33 -13.18 20.92
C ASP A 195 19.14 -13.24 21.89
N THR A 196 18.60 -12.08 22.32
CA THR A 196 17.49 -12.06 23.26
C THR A 196 16.16 -12.43 22.60
N VAL A 197 15.97 -12.06 21.33
CA VAL A 197 14.70 -12.32 20.65
C VAL A 197 14.57 -13.75 20.10
N THR A 198 15.70 -14.41 19.83
CA THR A 198 15.74 -15.77 19.26
C THR A 198 15.91 -16.89 20.28
N ILE A 199 15.91 -16.58 21.58
CA ILE A 199 16.01 -17.61 22.64
C ILE A 199 14.90 -18.68 22.49
N PRO A 200 15.20 -19.96 22.72
CA PRO A 200 14.19 -21.02 22.73
C PRO A 200 13.06 -20.72 23.72
N ASN A 201 11.81 -20.90 23.30
CA ASN A 201 10.62 -20.55 24.07
C ASN A 201 10.58 -19.07 24.51
N GLY A 202 11.16 -18.19 23.69
CA GLY A 202 11.18 -16.74 23.88
C GLY A 202 10.08 -15.97 23.14
N PRO A 203 10.31 -14.67 22.87
CA PRO A 203 9.37 -13.74 22.22
C PRO A 203 8.74 -14.20 20.89
N LEU A 204 9.42 -15.06 20.12
CA LEU A 204 9.00 -15.55 18.80
C LEU A 204 8.32 -16.94 18.86
N TYR A 205 7.79 -17.33 20.02
CA TYR A 205 7.10 -18.62 20.24
C TYR A 205 5.63 -18.39 20.64
N GLY A 206 5.14 -19.09 21.67
CA GLY A 206 3.79 -18.93 22.18
C GLY A 206 3.52 -17.49 22.62
N GLN A 207 2.42 -16.92 22.15
CA GLN A 207 2.08 -15.52 22.32
C GLN A 207 1.17 -15.31 23.54
N LEU A 208 1.42 -14.20 24.24
CA LEU A 208 0.52 -13.63 25.25
C LEU A 208 -0.34 -12.51 24.61
N PRO A 209 -1.43 -12.07 25.25
CA PRO A 209 -2.12 -10.84 24.85
C PRO A 209 -1.14 -9.67 24.69
N GLY A 210 -1.16 -9.02 23.52
CA GLY A 210 -0.22 -7.95 23.16
C GLY A 210 1.08 -8.41 22.47
N GLY A 211 1.38 -9.71 22.43
CA GLY A 211 2.62 -10.25 21.84
C GLY A 211 2.81 -9.97 20.34
N ILE A 212 1.70 -9.84 19.60
CA ILE A 212 1.69 -9.55 18.16
C ILE A 212 1.94 -8.06 17.86
N THR A 213 1.33 -7.15 18.62
CA THR A 213 1.31 -5.71 18.29
C THR A 213 2.30 -4.86 19.10
N ARG A 214 2.95 -5.43 20.12
CA ARG A 214 3.96 -4.72 20.94
C ARG A 214 5.15 -4.15 20.16
N TRP A 215 5.35 -4.60 18.93
CA TRP A 215 6.47 -4.24 18.07
C TRP A 215 6.20 -2.98 17.23
N MET A 216 4.95 -2.52 17.19
CA MET A 216 4.51 -1.37 16.39
C MET A 216 4.81 -0.05 17.12
N ALA A 217 4.74 1.09 16.42
CA ALA A 217 4.91 2.37 17.09
C ALA A 217 3.82 2.65 18.12
N VAL A 218 4.22 3.42 19.13
CA VAL A 218 3.34 3.92 20.19
C VAL A 218 3.47 5.43 20.23
N PRO A 219 2.44 6.19 19.80
CA PRO A 219 1.17 5.71 19.23
C PRO A 219 1.27 5.36 17.73
N TRP A 220 0.36 4.52 17.21
CA TRP A 220 0.39 4.01 15.82
C TRP A 220 0.29 5.11 14.75
N GLN A 221 -0.35 6.24 15.10
CA GLN A 221 -0.47 7.42 14.25
C GLN A 221 0.88 7.93 13.74
N THR A 222 1.96 7.75 14.50
CA THR A 222 3.30 8.15 14.06
C THR A 222 3.82 7.30 12.91
N ASP A 223 3.51 6.01 12.89
CA ASP A 223 3.85 5.12 11.77
C ASP A 223 3.03 5.50 10.54
N THR A 224 1.71 5.70 10.70
CA THR A 224 0.82 6.05 9.57
C THR A 224 1.21 7.34 8.88
N SER A 225 1.47 8.42 9.65
CA SER A 225 1.93 9.70 9.08
C SER A 225 3.32 9.61 8.44
N SER A 226 4.09 8.58 8.76
CA SER A 226 5.44 8.32 8.24
C SER A 226 5.46 7.24 7.17
N CYS A 227 4.32 6.63 6.81
CA CYS A 227 4.22 5.60 5.77
C CYS A 227 3.92 6.28 4.43
N ARG A 228 4.96 6.76 3.74
CA ARG A 228 4.82 7.55 2.50
C ARG A 228 5.45 6.86 1.29
N SER A 229 5.53 7.61 0.20
CA SER A 229 6.20 7.26 -1.05
C SER A 229 7.27 8.29 -1.43
N GLY A 230 8.10 7.95 -2.43
CA GLY A 230 8.94 8.93 -3.11
C GLY A 230 10.02 9.60 -2.24
N TYR A 231 10.56 8.91 -1.22
CA TYR A 231 11.60 9.47 -0.33
C TYR A 231 12.85 9.90 -1.10
N GLY A 232 13.13 9.25 -2.24
CA GLY A 232 14.16 9.64 -3.19
C GLY A 232 13.56 10.47 -4.32
N LYS A 233 13.14 11.73 -4.06
CA LYS A 233 12.46 12.59 -5.05
C LYS A 233 13.23 12.79 -6.37
N SER A 234 14.55 12.57 -6.38
CA SER A 234 15.39 12.62 -7.59
C SER A 234 15.21 11.41 -8.51
N TYR A 235 14.73 10.28 -7.98
CA TYR A 235 14.38 9.10 -8.76
C TYR A 235 12.96 9.23 -9.30
N ASP A 236 11.97 9.29 -8.41
CA ASP A 236 10.56 9.47 -8.73
C ASP A 236 9.81 10.02 -7.49
N PRO A 237 8.87 10.96 -7.65
CA PRO A 237 8.15 11.56 -6.52
C PRO A 237 7.06 10.68 -5.90
N TYR A 238 6.62 9.60 -6.57
CA TYR A 238 5.50 8.76 -6.16
C TYR A 238 5.89 7.31 -5.88
N VAL A 239 7.06 6.88 -6.35
CA VAL A 239 7.60 5.54 -6.11
C VAL A 239 9.09 5.57 -5.77
N PRO A 240 9.60 4.58 -5.02
CA PRO A 240 8.88 3.49 -4.37
C PRO A 240 7.95 3.95 -3.23
N THR A 241 7.06 3.09 -2.79
CA THR A 241 6.08 3.35 -1.72
C THR A 241 6.15 2.30 -0.62
N PHE A 242 5.63 2.59 0.59
CA PHE A 242 5.40 1.58 1.61
C PHE A 242 4.09 0.83 1.35
N TRP A 243 2.99 1.16 2.02
CA TRP A 243 1.75 0.39 1.98
C TRP A 243 0.52 1.21 1.51
N PRO A 244 0.49 1.64 0.24
CA PRO A 244 -0.56 2.53 -0.29
C PRO A 244 -1.97 1.93 -0.19
N ALA A 245 -2.09 0.60 -0.19
CA ALA A 245 -3.37 -0.10 -0.06
C ALA A 245 -4.10 0.15 1.28
N ARG A 246 -3.37 0.54 2.34
CA ARG A 246 -3.97 0.84 3.66
C ARG A 246 -3.66 2.25 4.13
N VAL A 247 -2.57 2.85 3.64
CA VAL A 247 -2.17 4.23 3.89
C VAL A 247 -1.96 4.91 2.54
N PRO A 248 -3.03 5.44 1.91
CA PRO A 248 -2.94 6.03 0.57
C PRO A 248 -1.88 7.13 0.49
N ASN A 249 -1.24 7.28 -0.68
CA ASN A 249 -0.30 8.36 -0.94
C ASN A 249 -0.95 9.47 -1.76
N GLU A 250 -1.53 9.12 -2.90
CA GLU A 250 -2.26 10.05 -3.75
C GLU A 250 -3.63 9.50 -4.16
N VAL A 251 -4.65 10.33 -4.05
CA VAL A 251 -6.06 9.95 -4.17
C VAL A 251 -6.83 10.86 -5.12
N LEU A 252 -7.95 10.37 -5.66
CA LEU A 252 -8.92 11.21 -6.36
C LEU A 252 -9.87 11.85 -5.33
N THR A 253 -9.83 13.18 -5.19
CA THR A 253 -10.72 13.86 -4.24
C THR A 253 -12.17 13.89 -4.73
N ARG A 254 -13.11 14.05 -3.79
CA ARG A 254 -14.54 14.22 -4.09
C ARG A 254 -14.82 15.40 -5.04
N GLU A 255 -14.05 16.49 -4.95
CA GLU A 255 -14.18 17.65 -5.84
C GLU A 255 -13.81 17.30 -7.28
N ASN A 256 -12.69 16.60 -7.49
CA ASN A 256 -12.29 16.15 -8.83
C ASN A 256 -13.29 15.12 -9.37
N TYR A 257 -13.77 14.20 -8.53
CA TYR A 257 -14.82 13.26 -8.91
C TYR A 257 -16.10 13.97 -9.37
N ALA A 258 -16.54 15.04 -8.69
CA ALA A 258 -17.69 15.83 -9.12
C ALA A 258 -17.50 16.45 -10.52
N ILE A 259 -16.27 16.89 -10.86
CA ILE A 259 -15.93 17.37 -12.20
C ILE A 259 -15.96 16.23 -13.23
N VAL A 260 -15.46 15.04 -12.86
CA VAL A 260 -15.50 13.85 -13.74
C VAL A 260 -16.94 13.46 -14.07
N MET A 261 -17.85 13.58 -13.11
CA MET A 261 -19.27 13.24 -13.27
C MET A 261 -20.10 14.31 -14.01
N ASP A 262 -19.64 15.55 -14.08
CA ASP A 262 -20.38 16.66 -14.70
C ASP A 262 -20.34 16.59 -16.24
N GLU A 263 -21.45 16.20 -16.84
CA GLU A 263 -21.64 16.07 -18.30
C GLU A 263 -21.50 17.41 -19.05
N LEU A 264 -21.69 18.54 -18.36
CA LEU A 264 -21.55 19.88 -18.95
C LEU A 264 -20.09 20.30 -19.07
N GLN A 265 -19.16 19.62 -18.38
CA GLN A 265 -17.74 19.93 -18.48
C GLN A 265 -17.16 19.46 -19.81
N PRO A 266 -16.26 20.26 -20.44
CA PRO A 266 -15.51 19.80 -21.58
C PRO A 266 -14.75 18.50 -21.27
N LYS A 267 -14.70 17.59 -22.25
CA LYS A 267 -13.98 16.31 -22.15
C LYS A 267 -12.59 16.44 -21.50
N GLN A 268 -11.80 17.43 -21.91
CA GLN A 268 -10.43 17.62 -21.41
C GLN A 268 -10.39 18.06 -19.95
N VAL A 269 -11.39 18.80 -19.48
CA VAL A 269 -11.51 19.20 -18.07
C VAL A 269 -11.81 17.97 -17.21
N ARG A 270 -12.73 17.10 -17.67
CA ARG A 270 -13.04 15.83 -16.99
C ARG A 270 -11.83 14.91 -16.94
N LEU A 271 -11.08 14.78 -18.03
CA LEU A 271 -9.84 13.99 -18.08
C LEU A 271 -8.75 14.56 -17.15
N ALA A 272 -8.59 15.88 -17.12
CA ALA A 272 -7.63 16.52 -16.23
C ALA A 272 -8.01 16.33 -14.75
N ALA A 273 -9.30 16.43 -14.39
CA ALA A 273 -9.78 16.15 -13.05
C ALA A 273 -9.57 14.67 -12.67
N PHE A 274 -9.84 13.74 -13.59
CA PHE A 274 -9.60 12.31 -13.36
C PHE A 274 -8.11 11.99 -13.20
N ALA A 275 -7.21 12.69 -13.89
CA ALA A 275 -5.76 12.51 -13.77
C ALA A 275 -5.17 13.23 -12.55
N ASN A 276 -5.89 14.18 -11.95
CA ASN A 276 -5.42 14.93 -10.79
C ASN A 276 -5.52 14.06 -9.53
N ARG A 277 -4.36 13.71 -8.97
CA ARG A 277 -4.22 12.94 -7.74
C ARG A 277 -3.66 13.85 -6.64
N ALA A 278 -4.45 14.08 -5.59
CA ALA A 278 -4.05 14.90 -4.45
C ALA A 278 -3.30 14.05 -3.43
N ALA A 279 -2.30 14.62 -2.75
CA ALA A 279 -1.61 13.93 -1.67
C ALA A 279 -2.59 13.68 -0.50
N TRP A 280 -2.82 12.42 -0.13
CA TRP A 280 -3.78 12.02 0.91
C TRP A 280 -3.46 12.63 2.28
N ILE A 281 -2.18 12.89 2.55
CA ILE A 281 -1.71 13.53 3.78
C ILE A 281 -1.75 15.06 3.76
N ALA A 282 -2.13 15.69 2.65
CA ALA A 282 -2.21 17.16 2.57
C ALA A 282 -3.07 17.80 3.69
N PRO A 283 -4.16 17.17 4.18
CA PRO A 283 -4.89 17.64 5.34
C PRO A 283 -4.04 17.88 6.59
N LEU A 284 -2.92 17.16 6.77
CA LEU A 284 -2.02 17.28 7.92
C LEU A 284 -1.19 18.58 7.92
N GLY A 285 -1.29 19.42 6.88
CA GLY A 285 -0.53 20.65 6.74
C GLY A 285 0.85 20.44 6.13
N THR A 286 1.56 21.55 5.88
CA THR A 286 2.86 21.57 5.18
C THR A 286 3.98 22.22 5.99
N THR A 287 3.69 22.58 7.25
CA THR A 287 4.61 23.33 8.12
C THR A 287 5.90 22.55 8.41
N SER A 288 5.78 21.32 8.90
CA SER A 288 6.92 20.43 9.11
C SER A 288 6.49 18.96 9.21
N TYR A 289 7.45 18.05 9.09
CA TYR A 289 7.22 16.61 9.29
C TYR A 289 6.72 16.31 10.72
N THR A 290 7.26 16.99 11.72
CA THR A 290 6.85 16.82 13.12
C THR A 290 5.41 17.30 13.32
N ASP A 291 5.02 18.42 12.71
CA ASP A 291 3.66 18.94 12.81
C ASP A 291 2.67 18.01 12.13
N GLN A 292 3.01 17.44 10.97
CA GLN A 292 2.16 16.44 10.32
C GLN A 292 1.94 15.21 11.21
N ILE A 293 2.97 14.76 11.94
CA ILE A 293 2.80 13.66 12.91
C ILE A 293 1.89 14.06 14.06
N ASN A 294 2.10 15.25 14.63
CA ASN A 294 1.27 15.73 15.73
C ASN A 294 -0.19 15.90 15.29
N ASN A 295 -0.41 16.43 14.08
CA ASN A 295 -1.72 16.54 13.47
C ASN A 295 -2.35 15.16 13.25
N MET A 296 -1.59 14.16 12.81
CA MET A 296 -2.11 12.78 12.72
C MET A 296 -2.50 12.24 14.12
N ILE A 297 -1.74 12.53 15.17
CA ILE A 297 -2.10 12.11 16.54
C ILE A 297 -3.42 12.76 16.99
N HIS A 298 -3.62 14.05 16.71
CA HIS A 298 -4.77 14.82 17.20
C HIS A 298 -6.01 14.76 16.30
N HIS A 299 -5.82 14.52 15.01
CA HIS A 299 -6.82 14.78 13.96
C HIS A 299 -6.82 13.70 12.85
N PHE A 300 -6.47 12.44 13.17
CA PHE A 300 -6.51 11.35 12.17
C PHE A 300 -7.91 11.17 11.54
N ASP A 301 -8.97 11.62 12.21
CA ASP A 301 -10.36 11.61 11.74
C ASP A 301 -10.63 12.58 10.57
N HIS A 302 -9.68 13.48 10.26
CA HIS A 302 -9.75 14.38 9.10
C HIS A 302 -9.24 13.74 7.81
N LEU A 303 -8.54 12.62 7.89
CA LEU A 303 -8.01 11.92 6.72
C LEU A 303 -9.15 11.19 6.02
N GLY A 304 -9.20 11.28 4.69
CA GLY A 304 -10.27 10.69 3.92
C GLY A 304 -10.17 9.17 3.83
N VAL A 305 -11.33 8.53 3.69
CA VAL A 305 -11.45 7.12 3.32
C VAL A 305 -11.67 7.04 1.82
N VAL A 306 -10.97 6.13 1.15
CA VAL A 306 -11.16 5.86 -0.27
C VAL A 306 -12.31 4.88 -0.45
N GLU A 307 -13.36 5.31 -1.15
CA GLU A 307 -14.60 4.58 -1.34
C GLU A 307 -14.85 4.29 -2.83
N VAL A 308 -15.46 3.14 -3.13
CA VAL A 308 -15.87 2.80 -4.49
C VAL A 308 -17.13 3.59 -4.86
N CYS A 309 -17.02 4.39 -5.92
CA CYS A 309 -18.09 5.20 -6.48
C CYS A 309 -18.39 4.79 -7.94
N PRO A 310 -19.62 5.01 -8.45
CA PRO A 310 -19.94 4.76 -9.84
C PRO A 310 -19.22 5.74 -10.78
N GLY A 311 -18.83 5.29 -11.97
CA GLY A 311 -18.35 6.16 -13.03
C GLY A 311 -19.48 6.86 -13.81
N PRO A 312 -19.15 7.85 -14.66
CA PRO A 312 -20.14 8.52 -15.48
C PRO A 312 -20.82 7.56 -16.48
N VAL A 313 -22.13 7.74 -16.66
CA VAL A 313 -22.96 6.90 -17.55
C VAL A 313 -23.34 7.60 -18.85
N ASP A 314 -23.02 8.88 -18.98
CA ASP A 314 -23.21 9.64 -20.22
C ASP A 314 -22.35 9.08 -21.35
N ALA A 315 -22.77 9.25 -22.60
CA ALA A 315 -22.09 8.62 -23.74
C ALA A 315 -20.60 8.99 -23.86
N VAL A 316 -20.23 10.22 -23.48
CA VAL A 316 -18.83 10.65 -23.50
C VAL A 316 -18.08 10.08 -22.30
N GLY A 317 -18.65 10.18 -21.11
CA GLY A 317 -18.05 9.71 -19.87
C GLY A 317 -17.85 8.19 -19.84
N ALA A 318 -18.85 7.41 -20.25
CA ALA A 318 -18.78 5.95 -20.33
C ALA A 318 -17.70 5.44 -21.30
N ALA A 319 -17.29 6.27 -22.26
CA ALA A 319 -16.19 5.95 -23.18
C ALA A 319 -14.80 6.35 -22.64
N LEU A 320 -14.74 7.22 -21.62
CA LEU A 320 -13.49 7.81 -21.13
C LEU A 320 -13.05 7.28 -19.76
N PHE A 321 -14.01 6.96 -18.90
CA PHE A 321 -13.77 6.65 -17.49
C PHE A 321 -14.20 5.21 -17.17
N PRO A 322 -13.61 4.58 -16.15
CA PRO A 322 -14.03 3.25 -15.71
C PRO A 322 -15.43 3.29 -15.10
N LYS A 323 -16.11 2.13 -15.09
CA LYS A 323 -17.45 1.99 -14.50
C LYS A 323 -17.49 2.22 -12.99
N LEU A 324 -16.38 1.96 -12.32
CA LEU A 324 -16.18 2.19 -10.90
C LEU A 324 -14.92 3.03 -10.74
N ILE A 325 -14.98 4.01 -9.86
CA ILE A 325 -13.92 4.96 -9.54
C ILE A 325 -13.76 4.94 -8.03
N GLU A 326 -12.55 4.77 -7.53
CA GLU A 326 -12.28 4.94 -6.11
C GLU A 326 -11.97 6.40 -5.80
N VAL A 327 -12.68 6.95 -4.80
CA VAL A 327 -12.74 8.39 -4.50
C VAL A 327 -12.55 8.59 -3.01
N GLU A 328 -11.71 9.53 -2.63
CA GLU A 328 -11.60 10.00 -1.24
C GLU A 328 -12.88 10.74 -0.82
N ASP A 329 -13.46 10.34 0.30
CA ASP A 329 -14.73 10.88 0.78
C ASP A 329 -14.64 12.33 1.28
N GLN A 330 -13.52 12.71 1.89
CA GLN A 330 -13.26 14.06 2.40
C GLN A 330 -11.79 14.44 2.26
N HIS A 331 -11.53 15.70 1.95
CA HIS A 331 -10.17 16.25 1.88
C HIS A 331 -10.09 17.54 2.70
N LYS A 332 -10.37 17.45 3.99
CA LYS A 332 -10.56 18.61 4.88
C LYS A 332 -9.25 19.04 5.52
N PRO A 333 -8.69 20.22 5.18
CA PRO A 333 -7.47 20.71 5.81
C PRO A 333 -7.64 20.83 7.33
N ILE A 334 -6.63 20.38 8.07
CA ILE A 334 -6.48 20.69 9.49
C ILE A 334 -5.85 22.09 9.54
N PRO A 335 -6.52 23.09 10.14
CA PRO A 335 -5.91 24.41 10.30
C PRO A 335 -4.60 24.27 11.09
N ASP A 336 -3.53 24.90 10.62
CA ASP A 336 -2.31 25.03 11.42
C ASP A 336 -2.69 25.69 12.75
N GLY A 337 -2.54 24.97 13.85
CA GLY A 337 -2.90 25.48 15.17
C GLY A 337 -2.04 26.69 15.53
N ASP A 338 -2.70 27.81 15.85
CA ASP A 338 -2.10 28.90 16.64
C ASP A 338 -1.83 28.41 18.09
N GLU A 339 -0.98 27.39 18.27
CA GLU A 339 -0.40 27.11 19.58
C GLU A 339 0.85 27.98 19.76
N LYS A 340 0.67 28.97 20.63
CA LYS A 340 1.66 29.91 21.13
C LYS A 340 2.90 29.20 21.66
N ASP A 341 3.96 29.09 20.85
CA ASP A 341 5.34 29.37 21.26
C ASP A 341 6.30 29.26 20.06
N GLY A 342 6.87 30.40 19.63
CA GLY A 342 8.06 30.42 18.80
C GLY A 342 7.92 31.07 17.40
N LYS A 343 8.02 32.40 17.36
CA LYS A 343 8.50 33.24 16.25
C LYS A 343 8.24 32.76 14.80
N ALA A 344 7.14 33.27 14.27
CA ALA A 344 6.78 33.44 12.87
C ALA A 344 7.91 33.40 11.81
N HIS A 345 7.73 32.53 10.82
CA HIS A 345 7.96 32.85 9.42
C HIS A 345 6.68 32.60 8.62
N ARG A 346 5.86 33.64 8.45
CA ARG A 346 4.72 33.62 7.52
C ARG A 346 5.25 33.65 6.09
N MET A 347 5.09 32.56 5.33
CA MET A 347 4.93 32.65 3.89
C MET A 347 3.44 32.61 3.58
N LEU A 348 2.91 33.75 3.13
CA LEU A 348 1.57 33.88 2.59
C LEU A 348 1.49 33.08 1.29
N HIS A 349 0.80 31.94 1.29
CA HIS A 349 0.24 31.38 0.06
C HIS A 349 -1.21 31.82 -0.06
N ALA A 350 -1.48 32.59 -1.11
CA ALA A 350 -2.79 33.14 -1.42
C ALA A 350 -3.78 32.00 -1.71
N THR A 351 -4.89 32.01 -0.98
CA THR A 351 -6.13 31.32 -1.32
C THR A 351 -6.57 31.76 -2.72
N MET A 352 -6.51 30.85 -3.69
CA MET A 352 -7.13 31.09 -5.00
C MET A 352 -8.65 30.99 -4.84
N ALA A 353 -9.31 32.14 -4.92
CA ALA A 353 -10.73 32.23 -5.14
C ALA A 353 -11.11 31.54 -6.47
N THR A 354 -12.22 30.83 -6.42
CA THR A 354 -12.85 30.07 -7.50
C THR A 354 -13.01 30.87 -8.80
N LYS A 355 -12.25 30.48 -9.83
CA LYS A 355 -12.59 30.67 -11.24
C LYS A 355 -12.31 29.35 -11.95
N ALA A 356 -13.21 28.96 -12.85
CA ALA A 356 -13.08 27.76 -13.67
C ALA A 356 -11.69 27.70 -14.34
N PRO A 357 -11.03 26.53 -14.35
CA PRO A 357 -9.68 26.44 -14.89
C PRO A 357 -9.71 26.71 -16.40
N ALA A 358 -8.95 27.72 -16.82
CA ALA A 358 -8.63 27.92 -18.23
C ALA A 358 -7.72 26.78 -18.70
N ALA A 359 -7.92 26.34 -19.94
CA ALA A 359 -7.14 25.30 -20.61
C ALA A 359 -5.72 25.80 -20.94
N THR A 360 -4.88 25.97 -19.92
CA THR A 360 -3.43 26.16 -20.05
C THR A 360 -2.76 25.41 -18.91
N GLY A 361 -2.17 24.25 -19.22
CA GLY A 361 -1.22 23.50 -18.40
C GLY A 361 -1.41 23.62 -16.89
N GLY A 362 -2.39 22.90 -16.34
CA GLY A 362 -2.54 22.77 -14.90
C GLY A 362 -1.28 22.14 -14.31
N VAL A 363 -0.59 22.90 -13.46
CA VAL A 363 0.43 22.35 -12.56
C VAL A 363 -0.29 21.32 -11.71
N PHE A 364 0.04 20.04 -11.88
CA PHE A 364 -0.37 18.99 -10.94
C PHE A 364 -0.03 19.47 -9.53
N PRO A 365 -0.92 19.30 -8.52
CA PRO A 365 -0.55 19.61 -7.15
C PRO A 365 0.77 18.90 -6.86
N ALA A 366 1.72 19.65 -6.29
CA ALA A 366 3.03 19.09 -6.02
C ALA A 366 2.88 17.87 -5.10
N PRO A 367 3.68 16.80 -5.29
CA PRO A 367 3.84 15.77 -4.26
C PRO A 367 4.13 16.44 -2.91
N ASP A 368 3.86 15.72 -1.81
CA ASP A 368 4.07 16.21 -0.45
C ASP A 368 5.31 17.13 -0.36
N SER A 369 5.04 18.40 -0.04
CA SER A 369 6.02 19.46 -0.14
C SER A 369 7.01 19.46 1.02
N VAL A 370 6.71 18.70 2.08
CA VAL A 370 7.59 18.53 3.23
C VAL A 370 8.83 17.72 2.83
N ASP A 371 10.00 18.18 3.30
CA ASP A 371 11.25 17.45 3.11
C ASP A 371 11.30 16.25 4.07
N ILE A 372 11.23 15.06 3.49
CA ILE A 372 11.31 13.76 4.18
C ILE A 372 12.64 13.04 3.92
N SER A 373 13.63 13.74 3.33
CA SER A 373 14.95 13.16 3.06
C SER A 373 15.75 12.88 4.33
N ARG A 374 15.45 13.61 5.41
CA ARG A 374 16.03 13.43 6.75
C ARG A 374 14.91 13.45 7.79
N ILE A 375 14.69 12.31 8.42
CA ILE A 375 13.76 12.16 9.53
C ILE A 375 14.55 11.94 10.80
N ASP A 376 14.53 12.93 11.70
CA ASP A 376 15.16 12.80 13.01
C ASP A 376 14.37 11.79 13.85
N LYS A 377 15.03 10.67 14.20
CA LYS A 377 14.48 9.70 15.16
C LYS A 377 14.55 10.29 16.57
N VAL A 378 13.53 11.05 16.95
CA VAL A 378 13.43 11.65 18.27
C VAL A 378 12.89 10.65 19.31
N ARG A 379 13.50 10.59 20.50
CA ARG A 379 12.89 9.92 21.66
C ARG A 379 11.72 10.76 22.14
N ARG A 380 10.51 10.46 21.66
CA ARG A 380 9.31 11.27 21.95
C ARG A 380 8.77 11.11 23.38
N PHE A 381 9.24 10.10 24.11
CA PHE A 381 8.97 9.90 25.54
C PHE A 381 10.28 9.76 26.35
N PRO A 382 11.06 10.84 26.54
CA PRO A 382 12.33 10.76 27.28
C PRO A 382 12.14 10.38 28.76
N HIS A 383 10.91 10.45 29.28
CA HIS A 383 10.56 10.13 30.67
C HIS A 383 9.59 8.96 30.83
N GLY A 384 9.28 8.22 29.75
CA GLY A 384 8.30 7.13 29.76
C GLY A 384 6.85 7.59 30.00
N LEU A 385 5.89 6.65 29.89
CA LEU A 385 4.51 6.87 30.35
C LEU A 385 4.55 7.05 31.88
N ARG A 386 4.19 8.23 32.38
CA ARG A 386 3.97 8.43 33.82
C ARG A 386 2.78 7.54 34.21
N ARG A 387 3.03 6.56 35.08
CA ARG A 387 2.02 5.66 35.64
C ARG A 387 1.01 6.40 36.50
#